data_AF-A0A1F6PIL2-F1
#
_entry.id   AF-A0A1F6PIL2-F1
#
_cell.length_a   1.000
_cell.length_b   1.000
_cell.length_c   1.000
_cell.angle_alpha   90.00
_cell.angle_beta   90.00
_cell.angle_gamma   90.00
#
_symmetry.space_group_name_H-M   'P 1'
#
loop_
_entity.id
_entity.type
_entity.pdbx_description
1 polymer ?
#
loop_
_entity_poly.entity_id
_entity_poly.type
_entity_poly.pdbx_seq_one_letter_code
_entity_poly.pdbx_strand_id
1 'polypeptide(L)' 'MDKDFLKEKIAFYKLWLTFLVTMDASTMAWFFNNANKIHILKVIITIVVIVALTIFILILIKKTRKHIKLIIGE' A
#
# COMPACT_ATOMS: atom_id res chain seq x y z
N MET A 1 -10.61 21.04 -14.43
CA MET A 1 -9.63 19.94 -14.40
C MET A 1 -10.24 18.78 -15.16
N ASP A 2 -9.62 18.32 -16.25
CA ASP A 2 -10.23 17.31 -17.12
C ASP A 2 -10.53 16.00 -16.38
N LYS A 3 -11.79 15.55 -16.49
CA LYS A 3 -12.26 14.32 -15.83
C LYS A 3 -11.46 13.09 -16.27
N ASP A 4 -10.91 13.10 -17.50
CA ASP A 4 -10.07 12.01 -18.02
C ASP A 4 -8.68 11.96 -17.38
N PHE A 5 -8.05 13.11 -17.14
CA PHE A 5 -6.78 13.19 -16.41
C PHE A 5 -6.89 12.65 -14.98
N LEU A 6 -8.02 12.91 -14.33
CA LEU A 6 -8.31 12.38 -12.99
C LEU A 6 -8.52 10.86 -12.99
N LYS A 7 -9.22 10.32 -13.99
CA LYS A 7 -9.41 8.87 -14.14
C LYS A 7 -8.08 8.15 -14.34
N GLU A 8 -7.21 8.67 -15.19
CA GLU A 8 -5.88 8.11 -15.44
C GLU A 8 -5.03 8.12 -14.16
N LYS A 9 -5.07 9.22 -13.41
CA LYS A 9 -4.37 9.33 -12.12
C LYS A 9 -4.89 8.33 -11.08
N ILE A 10 -6.20 8.08 -11.04
CA ILE A 10 -6.80 7.05 -10.17
C ILE A 10 -6.39 5.65 -10.62
N ALA A 11 -6.35 5.37 -11.92
CA ALA A 11 -5.89 4.09 -12.45
C ALA A 11 -4.43 3.83 -12.06
N PHE A 12 -3.56 4.83 -12.21
CA PHE A 12 -2.17 4.77 -11.75
C PHE A 12 -2.07 4.48 -10.24
N TYR A 13 -2.84 5.20 -9.41
CA TYR A 13 -2.85 4.93 -7.97
C TYR A 13 -3.33 3.53 -7.61
N LYS A 14 -4.35 2.99 -8.30
CA LYS A 14 -4.82 1.61 -8.09
C LYS A 14 -3.75 0.58 -8.45
N LEU A 15 -3.01 0.82 -9.52
CA LEU A 15 -1.92 -0.05 -9.97
C LEU A 15 -0.80 -0.10 -8.91
N TRP A 16 -0.36 1.07 -8.43
CA TRP A 16 0.60 1.15 -7.32
C TRP A 16 0.09 0.53 -6.04
N LEU A 17 -1.19 0.68 -5.73
CA LEU A 17 -1.80 0.06 -4.57
C LEU A 17 -1.72 -1.46 -4.64
N THR A 18 -1.97 -2.02 -5.83
CA THR A 18 -1.91 -3.46 -6.07
C THR A 18 -0.49 -3.98 -5.88
N PHE A 19 0.52 -3.26 -6.40
CA PHE A 19 1.92 -3.58 -6.18
C PHE A 19 2.30 -3.52 -4.70
N LEU A 20 1.92 -2.46 -3.99
CA LEU A 20 2.22 -2.29 -2.58
C LEU A 20 1.59 -3.40 -1.72
N VAL A 21 0.33 -3.74 -1.97
CA VAL A 21 -0.36 -4.83 -1.26
C VAL A 21 0.31 -6.18 -1.54
N THR A 22 0.70 -6.44 -2.79
CA THR A 22 1.39 -7.68 -3.17
C THR A 22 2.77 -7.76 -2.48
N MET A 23 3.49 -6.65 -2.42
CA MET A 23 4.79 -6.55 -1.76
C MET A 23 4.67 -6.75 -0.24
N ASP A 24 3.65 -6.14 0.38
CA ASP A 24 3.37 -6.29 1.81
C ASP A 24 3.02 -7.75 2.15
N ALA A 25 2.13 -8.37 1.39
CA ALA A 25 1.77 -9.78 1.54
C ALA A 25 2.99 -10.72 1.35
N SER A 26 3.85 -10.44 0.36
CA SER A 26 5.09 -11.19 0.13
C SER A 26 6.07 -11.06 1.29
N THR A 27 6.17 -9.85 1.87
CA THR A 27 7.03 -9.57 3.03
C THR A 27 6.52 -10.28 4.28
N MET A 28 5.20 -10.28 4.51
CA MET A 28 4.57 -11.06 5.57
C MET A 28 4.82 -12.57 5.39
N ALA A 29 4.63 -13.11 4.17
CA ALA A 29 4.87 -14.52 3.89
C ALA A 29 6.34 -14.92 4.13
N TRP A 30 7.29 -14.09 3.67
CA TRP A 30 8.71 -14.29 3.94
C TRP A 30 9.01 -14.27 5.44
N PHE A 31 8.42 -13.31 6.17
CA PHE A 31 8.57 -13.19 7.61
C PHE A 31 8.10 -14.46 8.34
N PHE A 32 6.89 -14.95 8.06
CA PHE A 32 6.36 -16.17 8.70
C PHE A 32 7.22 -17.40 8.42
N ASN A 33 7.77 -17.53 7.20
CA ASN A 33 8.62 -18.68 6.84
C ASN A 33 10.02 -18.64 7.48
N ASN A 34 10.48 -17.44 7.87
CA ASN A 34 11.86 -17.25 8.34
C ASN A 34 11.95 -16.77 9.80
N ALA A 35 10.85 -16.37 10.46
CA ALA A 35 10.87 -15.76 11.80
C ALA A 35 11.67 -16.55 12.84
N ASN A 36 11.65 -17.88 12.77
CA ASN A 36 12.38 -18.77 13.70
C ASN A 36 13.86 -18.99 13.33
N LYS A 37 14.31 -18.58 12.15
CA LYS A 37 15.66 -18.82 11.62
C LYS A 37 16.55 -17.57 11.64
N ILE A 38 15.99 -16.40 11.94
CA ILE A 38 16.69 -15.12 11.82
C ILE A 38 16.88 -14.47 13.21
N HIS A 39 17.93 -13.67 13.35
CA HIS A 39 18.13 -12.81 14.52
C HIS A 39 16.92 -11.91 14.81
N ILE A 40 16.61 -11.78 16.11
CA ILE A 40 15.54 -10.92 16.66
C ILE A 40 15.55 -9.50 16.08
N LEU A 41 16.74 -8.92 15.81
CA LEU A 41 16.85 -7.59 15.22
C LEU A 41 16.20 -7.51 13.82
N LYS A 42 16.43 -8.52 12.96
CA LYS A 42 15.81 -8.58 11.63
C LYS A 42 14.30 -8.76 11.75
N VAL A 43 13.83 -9.55 12.73
CA VAL A 43 12.41 -9.73 13.01
C VAL A 43 11.72 -8.40 13.33
N ILE A 44 12.31 -7.61 14.23
CA ILE A 44 11.76 -6.29 14.62
C ILE A 44 11.73 -5.33 13.41
N ILE A 45 12.81 -5.27 12.64
CA ILE A 45 12.88 -4.41 11.44
C ILE A 45 11.80 -4.80 10.43
N THR A 46 11.61 -6.10 10.16
CA THR A 46 10.60 -6.56 9.22
C THR A 46 9.18 -6.22 9.68
N ILE A 47 8.88 -6.36 10.98
CA ILE A 47 7.58 -5.95 11.54
C ILE A 47 7.36 -4.44 11.35
N VAL A 48 8.36 -3.60 11.63
CA VAL A 48 8.26 -2.14 11.43
C VAL A 48 7.99 -1.80 9.97
N VAL A 49 8.67 -2.47 9.03
CA VAL A 49 8.47 -2.28 7.58
C VAL A 49 7.05 -2.65 7.16
N ILE A 50 6.53 -3.80 7.63
CA ILE A 50 5.16 -4.24 7.33
C ILE A 50 4.14 -3.21 7.85
N VAL A 51 4.30 -2.75 9.09
CA VAL A 51 3.40 -1.75 9.68
C VAL A 51 3.45 -0.43 8.90
N ALA A 52 4.65 0.04 8.55
CA ALA A 52 4.83 1.26 7.77
C ALA A 52 4.19 1.15 6.37
N LEU A 53 4.38 0.01 5.68
CA LEU A 53 3.75 -0.28 4.39
C LEU A 53 2.23 -0.30 4.50
N THR A 54 1.70 -0.97 5.51
CA THR A 54 0.25 -1.03 5.77
C THR A 54 -0.34 0.38 5.96
N ILE A 55 0.31 1.22 6.78
CA ILE A 55 -0.13 2.60 7.01
C ILE A 55 -0.07 3.41 5.72
N PHE A 56 1.00 3.27 4.94
CA PHE A 56 1.17 3.98 3.67
C PHE A 56 0.08 3.60 2.65
N ILE A 57 -0.26 2.31 2.56
CA ILE A 57 -1.37 1.81 1.73
C ILE A 57 -2.69 2.45 2.17
N LEU A 58 -2.99 2.47 3.48
CA LEU A 58 -4.22 3.07 4.00
C LEU A 58 -4.33 4.56 3.66
N ILE A 59 -3.23 5.31 3.78
CA ILE A 59 -3.18 6.73 3.41
C ILE A 59 -3.46 6.91 1.91
N LEU A 60 -2.85 6.08 1.05
CA LEU A 60 -3.07 6.11 -0.40
C LEU A 60 -4.52 5.78 -0.76
N ILE A 61 -5.14 4.77 -0.12
CA ILE A 61 -6.56 4.45 -0.31
C ILE A 61 -7.42 5.66 0.06
N LYS A 62 -7.17 6.26 1.24
CA LYS A 62 -7.94 7.40 1.73
C LYS A 62 -7.83 8.61 0.81
N LYS A 63 -6.61 8.90 0.33
CA LYS A 63 -6.35 9.99 -0.61
C LYS A 63 -7.05 9.74 -1.95
N THR A 64 -6.94 8.53 -2.50
CA THR A 64 -7.62 8.14 -3.75
C THR A 64 -9.14 8.26 -3.62
N ARG A 65 -9.73 7.79 -2.51
CA ARG A 65 -11.18 7.94 -2.26
C ARG A 65 -11.61 9.40 -2.17
N LYS A 66 -10.81 10.27 -1.57
CA LYS A 66 -11.09 11.71 -1.51
C LYS A 66 -11.11 12.32 -2.91
N HIS A 67 -10.15 11.98 -3.76
CA HIS A 67 -10.14 12.44 -5.16
C HIS A 67 -11.33 11.90 -5.97
N ILE A 68 -11.71 10.64 -5.79
CA ILE A 68 -12.90 10.07 -6.44
C ILE A 68 -14.19 10.81 -6.03
N LYS A 69 -14.37 11.12 -4.74
CA LYS A 69 -15.55 11.86 -4.27
C LYS A 69 -15.67 13.25 -4.90
N LEU A 70 -14.54 13.95 -5.08
CA LEU A 70 -14.53 15.27 -5.73
C LEU A 70 -14.98 15.19 -7.20
N ILE A 71 -14.73 14.08 -7.90
CA ILE A 71 -15.10 13.91 -9.30
C ILE A 71 -16.60 13.57 -9.47
N ILE A 72 -17.19 12.88 -8.48
CA ILE A 72 -18.59 12.42 -8.51
C ILE A 72 -19.53 13.47 -7.90
N GLY A 73 -19.03 14.32 -6.99
CA GLY A 73 -19.79 15.39 -6.35
C GLY A 73 -19.92 16.69 -7.15
N GLU A 74 -19.25 16.80 -8.31
CA GLU A 74 -19.40 17.85 -9.33
C GLU A 74 -20.11 17.34 -10.59
#